data_AF-A0A9E3TWK8-F1
#
_entry.id   AF-A0A9E3TWK8-F1
#
_cell.length_a   1.000
_cell.length_b   1.000
_cell.length_c   1.000
_cell.angle_alpha   90.00
_cell.angle_beta   90.00
_cell.angle_gamma   90.00
#
_symmetry.space_group_name_H-M   'P 1'
#
loop_
_entity.id
_entity.type
_entity.pdbx_description
1 polymer ?
#
loop_
_entity_poly.entity_id
_entity_poly.type
_entity_poly.pdbx_seq_one_letter_code
_entity_poly.pdbx_strand_id
1 'polypeptide(L)'
;DAAHHAPALIYPNPLNPARYVVLNSGFTYREYDYLNNARQTPKLPDWAIFDLRGPTTSQRAATIADADFFDEAWQLKTPHAARQ
;
A
#
# COMPACT_ATOMS: atom_id res chain seq x y z
N ASP A 1 -5.30 6.79 -14.57
CA ASP A 1 -4.12 6.44 -15.40
C ASP A 1 -2.84 6.57 -14.57
N ALA A 2 -1.70 6.16 -15.12
CA ALA A 2 -0.42 6.15 -14.41
C ALA A 2 0.05 7.54 -13.94
N ALA A 3 -0.36 8.63 -14.60
CA ALA A 3 0.03 9.99 -14.20
C ALA A 3 -0.67 10.44 -12.90
N HIS A 4 -1.79 9.80 -12.54
CA HIS A 4 -2.59 10.15 -11.37
C HIS A 4 -2.59 9.07 -10.28
N HIS A 5 -1.75 8.03 -10.43
CA HIS A 5 -1.66 6.95 -9.45
C HIS A 5 -0.24 6.79 -8.93
N ALA A 6 -0.12 6.54 -7.63
CA ALA A 6 1.16 6.27 -6.97
C ALA A 6 1.14 4.89 -6.30
N PRO A 7 2.08 3.98 -6.61
CA PRO A 7 2.19 2.71 -5.92
C PRO A 7 3.00 2.85 -4.62
N ALA A 8 2.52 2.27 -3.53
CA ALA A 8 3.35 1.97 -2.36
C ALA A 8 3.38 0.46 -2.17
N LEU A 9 4.56 -0.15 -2.24
CA LEU A 9 4.67 -1.61 -2.19
C LEU A 9 6.05 -2.08 -1.78
N ILE A 10 6.11 -3.35 -1.38
CA ILE A 10 7.32 -4.16 -1.26
C ILE A 10 7.22 -5.38 -2.18
N TYR A 11 8.31 -5.74 -2.88
CA TYR A 11 8.33 -6.92 -3.75
C TYR A 11 9.76 -7.50 -3.89
N PRO A 12 9.94 -8.82 -4.10
CA PRO A 12 11.25 -9.42 -4.37
C PRO A 12 11.90 -8.77 -5.59
N ASN A 13 13.16 -8.36 -5.47
CA ASN A 13 13.82 -7.67 -6.57
C ASN A 13 14.09 -8.65 -7.72
N PRO A 14 13.50 -8.46 -8.92
CA PRO A 14 13.64 -9.40 -10.04
C PRO A 14 15.07 -9.45 -10.61
N LEU A 15 15.89 -8.45 -10.32
CA LEU A 15 17.29 -8.37 -10.75
C LEU A 15 18.27 -8.87 -9.66
N ASN A 16 17.82 -8.98 -8.41
CA ASN A 16 18.61 -9.51 -7.30
C ASN A 16 17.69 -10.14 -6.24
N PRO A 17 17.40 -11.45 -6.34
CA PRO A 17 16.45 -12.12 -5.45
C PRO A 17 16.80 -12.11 -3.96
N ALA A 18 18.04 -11.73 -3.58
CA ALA A 18 18.43 -11.56 -2.18
C ALA A 18 18.05 -10.19 -1.59
N ARG A 19 17.33 -9.35 -2.35
CA ARG A 19 16.92 -7.99 -1.96
C ARG A 19 15.44 -7.77 -2.29
N TYR A 20 14.86 -6.76 -1.66
CA TYR A 20 13.53 -6.23 -2.00
C TYR A 20 13.65 -4.90 -2.76
N VAL A 21 12.66 -4.63 -3.61
CA VAL A 21 12.35 -3.28 -4.07
C VAL A 21 11.21 -2.76 -3.20
N VAL A 22 11.37 -1.56 -2.65
CA VAL A 22 10.33 -0.87 -1.89
C VAL A 22 10.06 0.47 -2.56
N LEU A 23 8.81 0.74 -2.88
CA LEU A 23 8.36 2.00 -3.46
C LEU A 23 7.53 2.78 -2.44
N ASN A 24 7.77 4.08 -2.34
CA ASN A 24 7.05 5.00 -1.46
C ASN A 24 6.96 4.52 0.01
N SER A 25 8.12 4.16 0.59
CA SER A 25 8.26 3.66 1.96
C SER A 25 7.96 4.72 3.03
N GLY A 26 7.38 4.32 4.15
CA GLY A 26 7.19 5.20 5.31
C GLY A 26 6.15 4.67 6.27
N PHE A 27 5.74 5.50 7.23
CA PHE A 27 4.59 5.18 8.06
C PHE A 27 3.31 5.18 7.23
N THR A 28 2.49 4.16 7.45
CA THR A 28 1.19 4.00 6.78
C THR A 28 0.04 4.64 7.56
N TYR A 29 0.31 5.09 8.79
CA TYR A 29 -0.59 5.88 9.62
C TYR A 29 -0.31 7.38 9.49
N ARG A 30 -1.25 8.20 9.95
CA ARG A 30 -1.26 9.66 9.73
C ARG A 30 -1.58 10.44 10.99
N GLU A 31 -1.88 11.73 10.84
CA GLU A 31 -2.02 12.71 11.92
C GLU A 31 -2.96 12.28 13.04
N TYR A 32 -4.04 11.57 12.69
CA TYR A 32 -5.00 11.02 13.65
C TYR A 32 -4.40 9.98 14.61
N ASP A 33 -3.37 9.26 14.17
CA ASP A 33 -2.71 8.20 14.94
C ASP A 33 -1.50 8.70 15.73
N TYR A 34 -1.12 9.98 15.60
CA TYR A 34 -0.05 10.58 16.41
C TYR A 34 -0.45 10.80 17.88
N LEU A 35 -1.75 10.71 18.18
CA LEU A 35 -2.30 10.96 19.51
C LEU A 35 -1.76 10.00 20.59
N ASN A 36 -1.47 8.74 20.23
CA ASN A 36 -0.81 7.80 21.13
C ASN A 36 -0.21 6.62 20.36
N ASN A 37 0.78 5.98 20.97
CA ASN A 37 1.54 4.88 20.35
C ASN A 37 0.69 3.65 20.04
N ALA A 38 -0.39 3.39 20.79
CA ALA A 38 -1.25 2.22 20.55
C ALA A 38 -1.99 2.29 19.20
N ARG A 39 -2.05 3.47 18.58
CA ARG A 39 -2.68 3.69 17.27
C ARG A 39 -1.73 3.61 16.09
N GLN A 40 -0.42 3.64 16.33
CA GLN A 40 0.63 3.63 15.32
C GLN A 40 0.85 2.24 14.70
N THR A 41 -0.25 1.54 14.41
CA THR A 41 -0.25 0.25 13.74
C THR A 41 -0.19 0.44 12.22
N PRO A 42 0.32 -0.55 11.48
CA PRO A 42 0.25 -0.54 10.02
C PRO A 42 -1.19 -0.40 9.51
N LYS A 43 -1.41 0.46 8.51
CA LYS A 43 -2.74 0.73 7.90
C LYS A 43 -2.88 0.27 6.45
N LEU A 44 -1.79 -0.17 5.82
CA LEU A 44 -1.77 -0.67 4.44
C LEU A 44 -1.21 -2.09 4.41
N PRO A 45 -1.63 -2.92 3.44
CA PRO A 45 -1.06 -4.24 3.21
C PRO A 45 0.26 -4.15 2.43
N ASP A 46 0.74 -5.25 1.86
CA ASP A 46 2.03 -5.32 1.16
C ASP A 46 2.11 -4.41 -0.07
N TRP A 47 0.98 -4.10 -0.69
CA TRP A 47 0.88 -3.15 -1.79
C TRP A 47 -0.42 -2.34 -1.74
N ALA A 48 -0.34 -1.08 -2.15
CA ALA A 48 -1.48 -0.20 -2.34
C ALA A 48 -1.24 0.73 -3.53
N ILE A 49 -2.30 1.03 -4.26
CA ILE A 49 -2.31 2.03 -5.32
C ILE A 49 -3.16 3.22 -4.84
N PHE A 50 -2.55 4.38 -4.76
CA PHE A 50 -3.23 5.62 -4.43
C PHE A 50 -3.75 6.31 -5.69
N ASP A 51 -5.00 6.76 -5.68
CA ASP A 51 -5.52 7.75 -6.63
C ASP A 51 -5.30 9.16 -6.07
N LEU A 52 -4.36 9.88 -6.66
CA LEU A 52 -3.89 11.19 -6.21
C LEU A 52 -4.92 12.32 -6.45
N ARG A 53 -6.01 12.04 -7.16
CA ARG A 53 -7.12 12.99 -7.36
C ARG A 53 -8.06 13.00 -6.15
N GLY A 54 -7.98 11.98 -5.31
CA GLY A 54 -8.75 11.86 -4.07
C GLY A 54 -8.30 12.84 -2.99
N PRO A 55 -9.18 13.19 -2.03
CA PRO A 55 -8.83 14.08 -0.95
C PRO A 55 -7.82 13.45 0.00
N THR A 56 -6.96 14.28 0.59
CA THR A 56 -6.13 13.89 1.74
C THR A 56 -6.94 14.04 3.02
N THR A 57 -6.71 13.17 4.00
CA THR A 57 -7.37 13.23 5.32
C THR A 57 -6.35 12.97 6.42
N SER A 58 -6.72 13.22 7.68
CA SER A 58 -5.89 12.88 8.84
C SER A 58 -5.61 11.38 9.03
N GLN A 59 -6.25 10.52 8.23
CA GLN A 59 -6.08 9.05 8.28
C GLN A 59 -5.46 8.48 6.99
N ARG A 60 -5.55 9.19 5.85
CA ARG A 60 -5.09 8.67 4.54
C ARG A 60 -4.45 9.74 3.68
N ALA A 61 -3.37 9.37 2.99
CA ALA A 61 -2.60 10.27 2.12
C ALA A 61 -3.35 10.63 0.84
N ALA A 62 -4.18 9.72 0.33
CA ALA A 62 -5.07 9.90 -0.81
C ALA A 62 -6.13 8.79 -0.81
N THR A 63 -7.01 8.77 -1.80
CA THR A 63 -7.92 7.64 -2.02
C THR A 63 -7.12 6.39 -2.36
N ILE A 64 -7.48 5.25 -1.78
CA ILE A 64 -6.92 3.94 -2.15
C ILE A 64 -7.76 3.42 -3.31
N ALA A 65 -7.14 3.32 -4.49
CA ALA A 65 -7.77 2.77 -5.69
C ALA A 65 -7.84 1.24 -5.62
N ASP A 66 -6.79 0.61 -5.09
CA ASP A 66 -6.73 -0.83 -4.86
C ASP A 66 -5.62 -1.15 -3.83
N ALA A 67 -5.76 -2.27 -3.11
CA ALA A 67 -4.77 -2.77 -2.15
C ALA A 67 -5.08 -4.21 -1.73
N ASP A 68 -4.06 -5.05 -1.59
CA ASP A 68 -4.15 -6.41 -1.01
C ASP A 68 -2.76 -6.82 -0.49
N PHE A 69 -2.70 -7.99 0.14
CA PHE A 69 -1.45 -8.71 0.39
C PHE A 69 -1.11 -9.58 -0.82
N PHE A 70 0.17 -9.86 -1.02
CA PHE A 70 0.56 -10.96 -1.89
C PHE A 70 0.23 -12.31 -1.22
N ASP A 71 0.23 -13.39 -1.98
CA ASP A 71 0.27 -14.73 -1.39
C ASP A 71 1.71 -15.12 -0.96
N GLU A 72 1.87 -16.32 -0.41
CA GLU A 72 3.15 -16.83 0.06
C GLU A 72 4.19 -17.03 -1.06
N ALA A 73 3.75 -17.00 -2.33
CA ALA A 73 4.58 -17.07 -3.52
C ALA A 73 4.77 -15.70 -4.19
N TRP A 74 4.47 -14.60 -3.48
CA TRP A 74 4.53 -13.22 -3.98
C TRP A 74 3.63 -12.94 -5.19
N GLN A 75 2.57 -13.72 -5.41
CA GLN A 75 1.64 -13.48 -6.50
C GLN A 75 0.52 -12.52 -6.09
N LEU A 76 0.03 -11.76 -7.07
CA LEU A 76 -1.22 -11.03 -6.89
C LEU A 76 -2.34 -12.03 -6.71
N LYS A 77 -3.08 -11.90 -5.62
CA LYS A 77 -4.30 -12.67 -5.43
C LYS A 77 -5.29 -12.31 -6.52
N THR A 78 -6.06 -13.28 -6.98
CA THR A 78 -7.12 -13.06 -7.98
C THR A 78 -8.00 -11.88 -7.54
N PRO A 79 -8.33 -10.93 -8.45
CA PRO A 79 -9.06 -9.72 -8.11
C PRO A 79 -10.34 -10.01 -7.32
N HIS A 80 -10.71 -9.10 -6.43
CA HIS A 80 -11.84 -9.24 -5.50
C HIS A 80 -13.19 -9.54 -6.22
N ALA A 81 -13.31 -9.25 -7.52
CA ALA A 81 -14.48 -9.58 -8.35
C ALA A 81 -14.68 -11.09 -8.61
N ALA A 82 -13.64 -11.91 -8.45
CA ALA A 82 -13.71 -13.37 -8.64
C ALA A 82 -13.93 -14.16 -7.34
N ARG A 83 -14.00 -13.48 -6.20
CA ARG A 83 -14.26 -14.07 -4.87
C ARG A 83 -15.73 -13.80 -4.51
N GLN A 84 -16.64 -14.56 -5.12
CA GLN A 84 -18.03 -14.73 -4.62
C GLN A 84 -18.14 -16.07 -3.91
#